data_AF-A0A959ASM2-F1
#
_entry.id   AF-A0A959ASM2-F1
#
_cell.length_a   1.000
_cell.length_b   1.000
_cell.length_c   1.000
_cell.angle_alpha   90.00
_cell.angle_beta   90.00
_cell.angle_gamma   90.00
#
_symmetry.space_group_name_H-M   'P 1'
#
loop_
_entity.id
_entity.type
_entity.pdbx_description
1 polymer ?
#
loop_
_entity_poly.entity_id
_entity_poly.type
_entity_poly.pdbx_seq_one_letter_code
_entity_poly.pdbx_strand_id
1 'polypeptide(L)'
;MQGIEMLIPILAVAGFWAAVIIWVYMFFSSRHRERMALIDNRMDAKVFSQESNRENALKTGVVAIMAGIGVFIAYLLDKSGLPGVVAYFTVILIFSGAGLVGFYYLMKGKEEREGEV
;
A
#
# COMPACT_ATOMS: atom_id res chain seq x y z
N MET A 1 -13.69 30.63 34.02
CA MET A 1 -12.61 29.87 33.36
C MET A 1 -13.19 28.72 32.50
N GLN A 2 -14.26 28.93 31.72
CA GLN A 2 -14.91 27.86 30.94
C GLN A 2 -14.70 27.98 29.41
N GLY A 3 -14.32 29.16 28.90
CA GLY A 3 -14.14 29.38 27.46
C GLY A 3 -12.85 28.79 26.87
N ILE A 4 -11.79 28.68 27.68
CA ILE A 4 -10.48 28.16 27.22
C ILE A 4 -10.53 26.64 27.04
N GLU A 5 -11.28 25.94 27.89
CA GLU A 5 -11.39 24.48 27.83
C GLU A 5 -12.14 24.00 26.58
N MET A 6 -13.05 24.82 26.03
CA MET A 6 -13.73 24.54 24.76
C MET A 6 -12.88 24.86 23.52
N LEU A 7 -11.86 25.72 23.67
CA LEU A 7 -11.00 26.11 22.55
C LEU A 7 -10.03 24.97 22.15
N ILE A 8 -9.55 24.21 23.12
CA ILE A 8 -8.61 23.10 22.92
C ILE A 8 -9.18 22.02 21.97
N PRO A 9 -10.37 21.44 22.19
CA PRO A 9 -10.91 20.43 21.29
C PRO A 9 -11.24 21.00 19.90
N ILE A 10 -11.68 22.26 19.81
CA ILE A 10 -11.97 22.92 18.54
C ILE A 10 -10.70 23.10 17.71
N LEU A 11 -9.61 23.58 18.32
CA LEU A 11 -8.31 23.71 17.66
C LEU A 11 -7.72 22.35 17.29
N ALA A 12 -7.88 21.34 18.14
CA ALA A 12 -7.39 19.99 17.83
C ALA A 12 -8.08 19.41 16.60
N VAL A 13 -9.41 19.53 16.51
CA VAL A 13 -10.19 19.05 15.36
C VAL A 13 -9.85 19.86 14.11
N ALA A 14 -9.80 21.20 14.20
CA ALA A 14 -9.45 22.05 13.07
C ALA A 14 -8.01 21.81 12.58
N GLY A 15 -7.06 21.64 13.49
CA GLY A 15 -5.66 21.34 13.19
C GLY A 15 -5.49 19.96 12.54
N PHE A 16 -6.25 18.96 13.00
CA PHE A 16 -6.27 17.64 12.38
C PHE A 16 -6.74 17.71 10.92
N TRP A 17 -7.86 18.40 10.65
CA TRP A 17 -8.36 18.57 9.28
C TRP A 17 -7.41 19.38 8.40
N ALA A 18 -6.80 20.44 8.94
CA ALA A 18 -5.80 21.21 8.21
C ALA A 18 -4.57 20.36 7.84
N ALA A 19 -4.06 19.55 8.77
CA ALA A 19 -2.93 18.67 8.52
C ALA A 19 -3.23 17.61 7.44
N VAL A 20 -4.43 17.01 7.47
CA VAL A 20 -4.88 16.06 6.44
C VAL A 20 -4.93 16.73 5.06
N ILE A 21 -5.51 17.92 4.97
CA ILE A 21 -5.60 18.68 3.71
C ILE A 21 -4.21 19.01 3.17
N ILE A 22 -3.29 19.47 4.02
CA ILE A 22 -1.91 19.78 3.65
C ILE A 22 -1.20 18.51 3.15
N TRP A 23 -1.36 17.38 3.85
CA TRP A 23 -0.75 16.11 3.46
C TRP A 23 -1.25 15.64 2.10
N VAL A 24 -2.57 15.66 1.86
CA VAL A 24 -3.17 15.30 0.57
C VAL A 24 -2.71 16.25 -0.54
N TYR A 25 -2.70 17.55 -0.29
CA TYR A 25 -2.22 18.55 -1.25
C TYR A 25 -0.75 18.30 -1.62
N MET A 26 0.10 18.05 -0.62
CA MET A 26 1.52 17.77 -0.85
C MET A 26 1.72 16.47 -1.65
N PHE A 27 0.97 15.42 -1.34
CA PHE A 27 1.01 14.16 -2.07
C PHE A 27 0.64 14.33 -3.54
N PHE A 28 -0.45 15.04 -3.84
CA PHE A 28 -0.85 15.34 -5.22
C PHE A 28 0.12 16.29 -5.92
N SER A 29 0.64 17.30 -5.22
CA SER A 29 1.60 18.26 -5.78
C SER A 29 2.93 17.59 -6.13
N SER A 30 3.41 16.66 -5.29
CA SER A 30 4.63 15.87 -5.56
C SER A 30 4.53 15.14 -6.90
N ARG A 31 3.42 14.41 -7.11
CA ARG A 31 3.14 13.68 -8.37
C ARG A 31 3.05 14.61 -9.59
N HIS A 32 2.54 15.83 -9.43
CA HIS A 32 2.43 16.79 -10.52
C HIS A 32 3.79 17.40 -10.91
N ARG A 33 4.66 17.67 -9.91
CA ARG A 33 6.01 18.19 -10.14
C ARG A 33 6.91 17.17 -10.83
N GLU A 34 6.80 15.90 -10.45
CA GLU A 34 7.49 14.79 -11.11
C GLU A 34 7.11 14.69 -12.60
N ARG A 35 5.82 14.81 -12.94
CA ARG A 35 5.35 14.77 -14.34
C ARG A 35 5.80 15.98 -15.16
N MET A 36 5.86 17.17 -14.58
CA MET A 36 6.34 18.38 -15.27
C MET A 36 7.85 18.32 -15.54
N ALA A 37 8.65 17.81 -14.59
CA ALA A 37 10.08 17.64 -14.77
C ALA A 37 10.42 16.65 -15.90
N LEU A 38 9.57 15.64 -16.14
CA LEU A 38 9.72 14.70 -17.25
C LEU A 38 9.39 15.34 -18.61
N ILE A 39 8.44 16.29 -18.65
CA ILE A 39 8.09 17.04 -19.88
C ILE A 39 9.22 18.02 -20.24
N ASP A 40 9.79 18.69 -19.25
CA ASP A 40 10.85 19.71 -19.44
C ASP A 40 12.17 19.10 -19.94
N ASN A 41 12.46 17.85 -19.57
CA ASN A 41 13.70 17.17 -19.95
C ASN A 41 13.68 16.46 -21.32
N ARG A 42 12.58 16.53 -22.09
CA ARG A 42 12.39 15.80 -23.38
C ARG A 42 12.81 14.31 -23.35
N MET A 43 12.83 13.68 -22.18
CA MET A 43 13.05 12.24 -22.05
C MET A 43 11.71 11.53 -22.24
N ASP A 44 11.72 10.49 -23.06
CA ASP A 44 10.52 9.79 -23.53
C ASP A 44 9.74 9.17 -22.34
N ALA A 45 8.66 9.85 -21.93
CA ALA A 45 7.81 9.49 -20.79
C ALA A 45 7.02 8.17 -20.99
N LYS A 46 7.22 7.49 -22.12
CA LYS A 46 6.59 6.23 -22.46
C LYS A 46 7.21 5.01 -21.77
N VAL A 47 8.50 5.05 -21.41
CA VAL A 47 9.17 3.88 -20.82
C VAL A 47 8.81 3.72 -19.32
N PHE A 48 8.64 4.82 -18.56
CA PHE A 48 8.42 4.73 -17.11
C PHE A 48 6.97 4.51 -16.65
N SER A 49 5.96 4.81 -17.48
CA SER A 49 4.56 4.81 -17.03
C SER A 49 3.82 3.48 -17.21
N GLN A 50 4.31 2.61 -18.10
CA GLN A 50 3.60 1.39 -18.47
C GLN A 50 4.06 0.15 -17.70
N GLU A 51 5.36 0.06 -17.36
CA GLU A 51 5.89 -1.02 -16.53
C GLU A 51 5.40 -0.95 -15.07
N SER A 52 5.51 0.23 -14.42
CA SER A 52 5.21 0.31 -12.99
C SER A 52 3.73 0.03 -12.65
N ASN A 53 2.79 0.31 -13.57
CA ASN A 53 1.37 0.03 -13.33
C ASN A 53 1.06 -1.47 -13.37
N ARG A 54 1.69 -2.22 -14.28
CA ARG A 54 1.45 -3.65 -14.42
C ARG A 54 2.03 -4.43 -13.25
N GLU A 55 3.21 -4.04 -12.79
CA GLU A 55 3.88 -4.62 -11.63
C GLU A 55 3.14 -4.33 -10.33
N ASN A 56 2.66 -3.09 -10.16
CA ASN A 56 1.86 -2.73 -9.00
C ASN A 56 0.53 -3.49 -8.98
N ALA A 57 -0.15 -3.63 -10.13
CA ALA A 57 -1.36 -4.44 -10.22
C ALA A 57 -1.10 -5.91 -9.84
N LEU A 58 0.01 -6.49 -10.31
CA LEU A 58 0.38 -7.88 -10.00
C LEU A 58 0.74 -8.06 -8.52
N LYS A 59 1.47 -7.10 -7.92
CA LYS A 59 1.76 -7.07 -6.49
C LYS A 59 0.48 -7.08 -5.65
N THR A 60 -0.48 -6.21 -5.99
CA THR A 60 -1.76 -6.15 -5.28
C THR A 60 -2.60 -7.42 -5.49
N GLY A 61 -2.55 -8.02 -6.67
CA GLY A 61 -3.25 -9.26 -6.97
C GLY A 61 -2.74 -10.46 -6.17
N VAL A 62 -1.41 -10.64 -6.11
CA VAL A 62 -0.79 -11.75 -5.34
C VAL A 62 -1.11 -11.63 -3.84
N VAL A 63 -1.02 -10.41 -3.29
CA VAL A 63 -1.38 -10.15 -1.89
C VAL A 63 -2.87 -10.43 -1.64
N ALA A 64 -3.77 -10.01 -2.53
CA ALA A 64 -5.20 -10.25 -2.39
C ALA A 64 -5.55 -11.75 -2.42
N ILE A 65 -4.93 -12.52 -3.33
CA ILE A 65 -5.12 -13.98 -3.42
C ILE A 65 -4.64 -14.65 -2.14
N MET A 66 -3.43 -14.32 -1.68
CA MET A 66 -2.87 -14.90 -0.46
C MET A 66 -3.66 -14.52 0.79
N ALA A 67 -4.15 -13.28 0.89
CA ALA A 67 -5.04 -12.87 1.96
C ALA A 67 -6.36 -13.69 1.96
N GLY A 68 -6.95 -13.92 0.78
CA GLY A 68 -8.14 -14.76 0.65
C GLY A 68 -7.92 -16.21 1.08
N ILE A 69 -6.80 -16.82 0.66
CA ILE A 69 -6.39 -18.17 1.09
C ILE A 69 -6.15 -18.18 2.61
N GLY A 70 -5.51 -17.15 3.15
CA GLY A 70 -5.27 -17.01 4.58
C GLY A 70 -6.56 -16.94 5.39
N VAL A 71 -7.57 -16.20 4.95
CA VAL A 71 -8.89 -16.14 5.60
C VAL A 71 -9.58 -17.50 5.57
N PHE A 72 -9.49 -18.22 4.46
CA PHE A 72 -10.07 -19.57 4.34
C PHE A 72 -9.42 -20.55 5.34
N ILE A 73 -8.09 -20.52 5.46
CA ILE A 73 -7.35 -21.37 6.42
C ILE A 73 -7.65 -20.94 7.87
N ALA A 74 -7.74 -19.64 8.13
CA ALA A 74 -8.12 -19.12 9.44
C ALA A 74 -9.50 -19.61 9.89
N TYR A 75 -10.48 -19.66 8.98
CA TYR A 75 -11.81 -20.20 9.27
C TYR A 75 -11.76 -21.68 9.66
N LEU A 76 -10.92 -22.49 9.01
CA LEU A 76 -10.72 -23.90 9.41
C LEU A 76 -10.07 -24.01 10.80
N LEU A 77 -9.12 -23.13 11.12
CA LEU A 77 -8.47 -23.08 12.43
C LEU A 77 -9.40 -22.62 13.56
N ASP A 78 -10.28 -21.67 13.29
CA ASP A 78 -11.30 -21.19 14.22
C ASP A 78 -12.25 -22.34 14.62
N LYS A 79 -12.63 -23.19 13.65
CA LYS A 79 -13.40 -24.42 13.91
C LYS A 79 -12.65 -25.47 14.73
N SER A 80 -11.32 -25.36 14.82
CA SER A 80 -10.46 -26.31 15.55
C SER A 80 -10.23 -25.93 17.01
N GLY A 81 -10.86 -24.85 17.51
CA GLY A 81 -10.83 -24.45 18.91
C GLY A 81 -9.82 -23.34 19.25
N LEU A 82 -9.19 -22.72 18.26
CA LEU A 82 -8.43 -21.48 18.48
C LEU A 82 -9.38 -20.28 18.60
N PRO A 83 -9.03 -19.26 19.40
CA PRO A 83 -9.79 -18.01 19.42
C PRO A 83 -9.72 -17.34 18.04
N GLY A 84 -10.86 -17.20 17.39
CA GLY A 84 -10.97 -16.71 16.01
C GLY A 84 -10.20 -15.42 15.75
N VAL A 85 -10.27 -14.44 16.66
CA VAL A 85 -9.55 -13.15 16.50
C VAL A 85 -8.06 -13.34 16.27
N VAL A 86 -7.41 -14.23 17.03
CA VAL A 86 -5.98 -14.50 16.89
C VAL A 86 -5.72 -15.26 15.60
N ALA A 87 -6.51 -16.30 15.32
CA ALA A 87 -6.35 -17.13 14.13
C ALA A 87 -6.47 -16.32 12.83
N TYR A 88 -7.51 -15.49 12.69
CA TYR A 88 -7.68 -14.61 11.52
C TYR A 88 -6.51 -13.62 11.39
N PHE A 89 -6.12 -12.97 12.49
CA PHE A 89 -5.07 -11.96 12.44
C PHE A 89 -3.70 -12.56 12.10
N THR A 90 -3.35 -13.71 12.68
CA THR A 90 -2.05 -14.35 12.42
C THR A 90 -1.99 -14.94 11.02
N VAL A 91 -3.02 -15.67 10.59
CA VAL A 91 -2.99 -16.37 9.31
C VAL A 91 -3.04 -15.37 8.15
N ILE A 92 -3.87 -14.32 8.23
CA ILE A 92 -3.94 -13.32 7.16
C ILE A 92 -2.61 -12.56 7.00
N LEU A 93 -1.94 -12.20 8.10
CA LEU A 93 -0.66 -11.51 8.06
C LEU A 93 0.46 -12.41 7.53
N ILE A 94 0.51 -13.67 7.97
CA ILE A 94 1.52 -14.63 7.50
C ILE A 94 1.35 -14.90 6.00
N PHE A 95 0.13 -15.20 5.54
CA PHE A 95 -0.11 -15.49 4.13
C PHE A 95 0.07 -14.25 3.25
N SER A 96 -0.47 -13.09 3.67
CA SER A 96 -0.25 -11.82 2.95
C SER A 96 1.24 -11.47 2.87
N GLY A 97 2.00 -11.70 3.94
CA GLY A 97 3.44 -11.47 3.98
C GLY A 97 4.22 -12.43 3.07
N ALA A 98 3.90 -13.73 3.13
CA ALA A 98 4.48 -14.75 2.26
C ALA A 98 4.19 -14.46 0.78
N GLY A 99 2.98 -13.99 0.45
CA GLY A 99 2.62 -13.54 -0.88
C GLY A 99 3.48 -12.39 -1.39
N LEU A 100 3.77 -11.42 -0.53
CA LEU A 100 4.62 -10.28 -0.87
C LEU A 100 6.07 -10.69 -1.09
N VAL A 101 6.61 -11.57 -0.22
CA VAL A 101 7.97 -12.12 -0.36
C VAL A 101 8.08 -12.95 -1.64
N GLY A 102 7.10 -13.81 -1.91
CA GLY A 102 7.04 -14.60 -3.14
C GLY A 102 6.99 -13.72 -4.40
N PHE A 103 6.20 -12.64 -4.37
CA PHE A 103 6.18 -11.66 -5.46
C PHE A 103 7.55 -11.03 -5.69
N TYR A 104 8.28 -10.66 -4.63
CA TYR A 104 9.61 -10.08 -4.75
C TYR A 104 10.63 -11.04 -5.39
N TYR A 105 10.60 -12.33 -5.04
CA TYR A 105 11.47 -13.34 -5.67
C TYR A 105 11.13 -13.57 -7.14
N LEU A 106 9.84 -13.61 -7.52
CA LEU A 106 9.45 -13.71 -8.93
C LEU A 106 9.86 -12.49 -9.74
N MET A 107 9.77 -11.30 -9.14
CA MET A 107 10.14 -10.04 -9.76
C MET A 107 11.65 -9.98 -10.02
N LYS A 108 12.47 -10.34 -9.02
CA LYS A 108 13.93 -10.38 -9.15
C LYS A 108 14.39 -11.34 -10.26
N GLY A 109 13.74 -12.50 -10.38
CA GLY A 109 14.08 -13.47 -11.43
C GLY A 109 13.72 -13.02 -12.86
N LYS A 110 12.85 -12.01 -13.03
CA LYS A 110 12.59 -11.39 -14.34
C LYS A 110 13.66 -10.39 -14.74
N GLU A 111 14.11 -9.56 -13.80
CA GLU A 111 15.17 -8.56 -14.00
C GLU A 111 16.47 -9.20 -14.49
N GLU A 112 16.86 -10.35 -13.92
CA GLU A 112 18.07 -11.09 -14.30
C GLU A 112 18.00 -11.66 -15.74
N ARG A 113 16.80 -11.89 -16.28
CA ARG A 113 16.63 -12.45 -17.65
C ARG A 113 16.50 -11.39 -18.73
N GLU A 114 16.15 -10.16 -18.38
CA GLU A 114 16.10 -9.02 -19.32
C GLU A 114 17.46 -8.33 -19.46
N GLY A 115 18.40 -8.51 -18.51
CA GLY A 115 19.78 -8.02 -18.60
C GLY A 115 20.74 -8.87 -19.45
N GLU A 116 20.31 -10.05 -19.92
CA GLU A 116 21.14 -10.98 -20.70
C GLU A 116 20.74 -11.07 -22.20
N VAL A 117 19.87 -10.18 -22.70
CA VAL A 117 19.40 -10.18 -24.10
C VAL A 117 19.87 -8.95 -24.87
#